data_AF-F6FGT7-F1
#
_entry.id   AF-F6FGT7-F1
#
_cell.length_a   1.000
_cell.length_b   1.000
_cell.length_c   1.000
_cell.angle_alpha   90.00
_cell.angle_beta   90.00
_cell.angle_gamma   90.00
#
_symmetry.space_group_name_H-M   'P 1'
#
loop_
_entity.id
_entity.type
_entity.pdbx_description
1 polymer ?
#
loop_
_entity_poly.entity_id
_entity_poly.type
_entity_poly.pdbx_seq_one_letter_code
_entity_poly.pdbx_strand_id
1 'polypeptide(L)'
;MISSSLTKGILGTGVASATAVGTAYASGAFSSSEEKRELISKLIGISNPERRIITAKVGSDPYWKESWKLYRESNKNKNVGEDLWGLKDWKKPETDTINNDVEAPSSLMEECDSRLSSEVSGIESDLYKEVLRYCTRDTLVSDLVSETTGKTSLVDVDDSASWNKVWNLYTTHNNGRGKDQDVWSLNDWDQEKGKPAAPQSFKTACKNKLTTKTGDKTHPDYINFLSWCTK
;
A
#
# COMPACT_ATOMS: atom_id res chain seq x y z
N MET A 1 71.06 -42.64 -25.48
CA MET A 1 69.72 -42.52 -26.09
C MET A 1 68.82 -41.81 -25.09
N ILE A 2 67.98 -40.81 -25.36
CA ILE A 2 67.69 -39.92 -26.51
C ILE A 2 67.02 -38.66 -25.86
N SER A 3 67.20 -37.38 -26.24
CA SER A 3 68.22 -36.65 -27.02
C SER A 3 68.00 -35.13 -26.81
N SER A 4 69.01 -34.29 -27.11
CA SER A 4 68.92 -32.96 -27.79
C SER A 4 67.97 -31.84 -27.28
N SER A 5 68.32 -30.54 -27.23
CA SER A 5 69.54 -29.80 -27.61
C SER A 5 69.64 -28.47 -26.85
N LEU A 6 70.86 -27.94 -26.69
CA LEU A 6 71.11 -26.53 -26.35
C LEU A 6 70.83 -25.62 -27.56
N THR A 7 70.27 -24.42 -27.30
CA THR A 7 70.42 -23.26 -28.20
C THR A 7 70.66 -22.00 -27.35
N LYS A 8 71.57 -21.13 -27.81
CA LYS A 8 72.06 -19.93 -27.09
C LYS A 8 71.27 -18.66 -27.47
N GLY A 9 71.32 -17.67 -26.58
CA GLY A 9 71.16 -16.24 -26.93
C GLY A 9 69.81 -15.62 -26.58
N ILE A 10 69.68 -14.31 -26.33
CA ILE A 10 70.65 -13.20 -26.24
C ILE A 10 70.17 -12.26 -25.10
N LEU A 11 71.10 -11.65 -24.35
CA LEU A 11 70.78 -10.54 -23.45
C LEU A 11 70.47 -9.29 -24.26
N GLY A 12 69.18 -8.91 -24.31
CA GLY A 12 68.73 -7.65 -24.91
C GLY A 12 68.25 -6.67 -23.84
N THR A 13 69.08 -5.68 -23.50
CA THR A 13 68.65 -4.54 -22.68
C THR A 13 67.76 -3.60 -23.53
N GLY A 14 66.44 -3.80 -23.46
CA GLY A 14 65.44 -2.98 -24.13
C GLY A 14 65.01 -1.76 -23.30
N VAL A 15 64.95 -0.60 -23.96
CA VAL A 15 64.64 0.72 -23.36
C VAL A 15 63.23 0.76 -22.74
N ALA A 16 63.09 1.52 -21.65
CA ALA A 16 61.82 1.78 -21.00
C ALA A 16 60.81 2.50 -21.92
N SER A 17 59.66 1.88 -22.16
CA SER A 17 58.46 2.51 -22.70
C SER A 17 57.25 2.06 -21.89
N ALA A 18 56.48 3.02 -21.38
CA ALA A 18 55.42 2.74 -20.43
C ALA A 18 54.14 2.23 -21.12
N THR A 19 53.80 0.96 -20.89
CA THR A 19 52.45 0.42 -21.07
C THR A 19 52.10 -0.43 -19.85
N ALA A 20 51.30 0.13 -18.93
CA ALA A 20 50.89 -0.55 -17.71
C ALA A 20 49.79 -1.59 -18.02
N VAL A 21 50.20 -2.85 -18.25
CA VAL A 21 49.30 -4.02 -18.26
C VAL A 21 49.98 -5.13 -17.46
N GLY A 22 49.44 -5.43 -16.28
CA GLY A 22 50.10 -6.34 -15.33
C GLY A 22 49.35 -6.50 -14.00
N THR A 23 48.16 -7.10 -14.08
CA THR A 23 47.44 -7.80 -13.00
C THR A 23 48.01 -7.71 -11.58
N ALA A 24 47.40 -6.87 -10.73
CA ALA A 24 47.41 -7.09 -9.28
C ALA A 24 46.07 -7.70 -8.87
N TYR A 25 46.05 -9.02 -8.66
CA TYR A 25 44.93 -9.70 -7.99
C TYR A 25 44.98 -9.35 -6.50
N ALA A 26 44.52 -8.15 -6.14
CA ALA A 26 44.30 -7.74 -4.76
C ALA A 26 43.04 -8.44 -4.24
N SER A 27 43.24 -9.59 -3.60
CA SER A 27 42.22 -10.36 -2.91
C SER A 27 41.47 -9.54 -1.86
N GLY A 28 40.14 -9.64 -1.86
CA GLY A 28 39.37 -9.58 -0.62
C GLY A 28 39.21 -8.21 0.05
N ALA A 29 38.60 -7.26 -0.65
CA ALA A 29 37.92 -6.12 -0.01
C ALA A 29 36.58 -5.80 -0.69
N PHE A 30 35.82 -6.84 -1.06
CA PHE A 30 34.37 -6.69 -1.14
C PHE A 30 33.87 -6.43 0.28
N SER A 31 33.80 -5.15 0.65
CA SER A 31 32.89 -4.71 1.69
C SER A 31 31.49 -5.12 1.24
N SER A 32 31.03 -6.26 1.75
CA SER A 32 29.62 -6.59 1.72
C SER A 32 28.92 -5.51 2.55
N SER A 33 28.45 -4.45 1.88
CA SER A 33 27.38 -3.65 2.41
C SER A 33 26.26 -4.62 2.71
N GLU A 34 26.03 -4.92 3.99
CA GLU A 34 24.85 -5.69 4.38
C GLU A 34 23.66 -4.98 3.77
N GLU A 35 22.98 -5.65 2.83
CA GLU A 35 21.79 -5.07 2.20
C GLU A 35 20.81 -4.76 3.31
N LYS A 36 20.60 -3.47 3.56
CA LYS A 36 19.90 -2.98 4.74
C LYS A 36 18.50 -3.57 4.77
N ARG A 37 18.31 -4.58 5.62
CA ARG A 37 17.01 -5.24 5.74
C ARG A 37 16.06 -4.37 6.54
N GLU A 38 14.82 -4.34 6.11
CA GLU A 38 13.74 -3.56 6.71
C GLU A 38 12.51 -4.47 6.84
N LEU A 39 11.75 -4.31 7.93
CA LEU A 39 10.49 -5.03 8.12
C LEU A 39 9.51 -4.69 6.99
N ILE A 40 8.86 -5.71 6.42
CA ILE A 40 7.87 -5.53 5.34
C ILE A 40 6.76 -4.55 5.76
N SER A 41 6.23 -4.69 6.98
CA SER A 41 5.23 -3.76 7.55
C SER A 41 5.69 -2.29 7.54
N LYS A 42 6.96 -2.02 7.83
CA LYS A 42 7.54 -0.68 7.79
C LYS A 42 7.75 -0.19 6.36
N LEU A 43 8.23 -1.05 5.46
CA LEU A 43 8.39 -0.71 4.04
C LEU A 43 7.03 -0.36 3.39
N ILE A 44 5.95 -1.10 3.68
CA ILE A 44 4.61 -0.80 3.17
C ILE A 44 4.19 0.63 3.57
N GLY A 45 4.35 1.01 4.83
CA GLY A 45 3.97 2.34 5.32
C GLY A 45 4.80 3.49 4.73
N ILE A 46 6.00 3.24 4.21
CA ILE A 46 6.89 4.24 3.61
C ILE A 46 6.72 4.30 2.09
N SER A 47 6.65 3.14 1.43
CA SER A 47 6.72 3.02 -0.04
C SER A 47 5.35 2.89 -0.71
N ASN A 48 4.31 2.51 0.03
CA ASN A 48 2.95 2.35 -0.49
C ASN A 48 1.94 3.11 0.39
N PRO A 49 1.98 4.47 0.43
CA PRO A 49 1.06 5.27 1.22
C PRO A 49 -0.41 5.08 0.81
N GLU A 50 -0.68 4.55 -0.38
CA GLU A 50 -1.99 4.13 -0.88
C GLU A 50 -2.49 2.80 -0.33
N ARG A 51 -1.67 2.06 0.43
CA ARG A 51 -2.06 0.82 1.11
C ARG A 51 -2.04 0.93 2.64
N ARG A 52 -2.86 0.12 3.30
CA ARG A 52 -2.83 -0.11 4.76
C ARG A 52 -2.92 -1.60 5.04
N ILE A 53 -2.20 -2.06 6.07
CA ILE A 53 -2.30 -3.43 6.59
C ILE A 53 -3.75 -3.71 7.01
N ILE A 54 -4.26 -4.90 6.71
CA ILE A 54 -5.58 -5.33 7.19
C ILE A 54 -5.46 -5.70 8.68
N THR A 55 -6.00 -4.84 9.56
CA THR A 55 -5.88 -4.99 11.02
C THR A 55 -7.06 -5.72 11.68
N ALA A 56 -8.14 -5.97 10.93
CA ALA A 56 -9.30 -6.72 11.41
C ALA A 56 -8.89 -8.13 11.87
N LYS A 57 -9.51 -8.64 12.95
CA LYS A 57 -9.18 -9.96 13.53
C LYS A 57 -10.26 -11.02 13.32
N VAL A 58 -11.15 -10.80 12.34
CA VAL A 58 -12.16 -11.77 11.89
C VAL A 58 -12.13 -11.91 10.37
N GLY A 59 -12.12 -13.15 9.86
CA GLY A 59 -12.06 -13.43 8.41
C GLY A 59 -13.33 -13.05 7.64
N SER A 60 -14.41 -12.72 8.35
CA SER A 60 -15.66 -12.20 7.80
C SER A 60 -15.58 -10.72 7.38
N ASP A 61 -14.52 -10.00 7.78
CA ASP A 61 -14.27 -8.61 7.39
C ASP A 61 -14.18 -8.46 5.85
N PRO A 62 -14.77 -7.42 5.24
CA PRO A 62 -14.78 -7.24 3.79
C PRO A 62 -13.39 -7.20 3.13
N TYR A 63 -12.36 -6.69 3.82
CA TYR A 63 -11.00 -6.64 3.29
C TYR A 63 -10.32 -8.01 3.34
N TRP A 64 -10.57 -8.78 4.41
CA TRP A 64 -10.12 -10.17 4.47
C TRP A 64 -10.80 -11.04 3.40
N LYS A 65 -12.11 -10.86 3.18
CA LYS A 65 -12.85 -11.53 2.11
C LYS A 65 -12.28 -11.22 0.71
N GLU A 66 -11.95 -9.96 0.42
CA GLU A 66 -11.34 -9.58 -0.86
C GLU A 66 -9.88 -10.08 -0.99
N SER A 67 -9.09 -10.00 0.08
CA SER A 67 -7.74 -10.62 0.15
C SER A 67 -7.79 -12.12 -0.15
N TRP A 68 -8.71 -12.85 0.49
CA TRP A 68 -8.84 -14.29 0.31
C TRP A 68 -9.32 -14.68 -1.09
N LYS A 69 -10.17 -13.85 -1.71
CA LYS A 69 -10.51 -13.97 -3.13
C LYS A 69 -9.25 -13.81 -4.00
N LEU A 70 -8.46 -12.75 -3.83
CA LEU A 70 -7.22 -12.50 -4.60
C LEU A 70 -6.19 -13.64 -4.43
N TYR A 71 -6.08 -14.20 -3.23
CA TYR A 71 -5.22 -15.35 -2.95
C TYR A 71 -5.72 -16.61 -3.66
N ARG A 72 -7.03 -16.92 -3.57
CA ARG A 72 -7.65 -18.04 -4.28
C ARG A 72 -7.53 -17.92 -5.80
N GLU A 73 -7.73 -16.73 -6.37
CA GLU A 73 -7.54 -16.46 -7.80
C GLU A 73 -6.12 -16.75 -8.27
N SER A 74 -5.12 -16.33 -7.49
CA SER A 74 -3.71 -16.50 -7.81
C SER A 74 -3.24 -17.95 -7.67
N ASN A 75 -3.88 -18.71 -6.78
CA ASN A 75 -3.56 -20.11 -6.51
C ASN A 75 -4.54 -21.10 -7.14
N LYS A 76 -5.51 -20.67 -7.96
CA LYS A 76 -6.65 -21.50 -8.42
C LYS A 76 -6.29 -22.82 -9.11
N ASN A 77 -5.08 -22.93 -9.66
CA ASN A 77 -4.60 -24.14 -10.33
C ASN A 77 -3.82 -25.11 -9.40
N LYS A 78 -3.51 -24.70 -8.17
CA LYS A 78 -2.69 -25.42 -7.19
C LYS A 78 -3.50 -26.46 -6.42
N ASN A 79 -2.94 -27.65 -6.22
CA ASN A 79 -3.51 -28.67 -5.35
C ASN A 79 -3.28 -28.34 -3.87
N VAL A 80 -3.81 -29.16 -2.96
CA VAL A 80 -3.61 -29.03 -1.50
C VAL A 80 -2.11 -29.03 -1.17
N GLY A 81 -1.63 -27.98 -0.49
CA GLY A 81 -0.22 -27.82 -0.13
C GLY A 81 0.72 -27.33 -1.25
N GLU A 82 0.19 -26.96 -2.42
CA GLU A 82 0.97 -26.38 -3.53
C GLU A 82 0.72 -24.88 -3.73
N ASP A 83 -0.16 -24.28 -2.93
CA ASP A 83 -0.41 -22.84 -2.92
C ASP A 83 0.80 -22.06 -2.40
N LEU A 84 0.86 -20.77 -2.75
CA LEU A 84 2.04 -19.92 -2.59
C LEU A 84 2.63 -19.91 -1.18
N TRP A 85 1.79 -19.99 -0.16
CA TRP A 85 2.18 -20.00 1.25
C TRP A 85 1.98 -21.37 1.94
N GLY A 86 1.49 -22.38 1.23
CA GLY A 86 1.25 -23.73 1.77
C GLY A 86 0.23 -23.75 2.91
N LEU A 87 -0.89 -23.04 2.77
CA LEU A 87 -1.88 -22.90 3.84
C LEU A 87 -2.47 -24.28 4.20
N LYS A 88 -2.51 -24.59 5.50
CA LYS A 88 -2.93 -25.91 6.04
C LYS A 88 -4.34 -26.34 5.63
N ASP A 89 -5.18 -25.37 5.31
CA ASP A 89 -6.58 -25.51 4.89
C ASP A 89 -6.81 -25.03 3.45
N TRP A 90 -5.75 -24.81 2.67
CA TRP A 90 -5.87 -24.56 1.24
C TRP A 90 -6.64 -25.68 0.55
N LYS A 91 -7.67 -25.28 -0.19
CA LYS A 91 -8.41 -26.15 -1.11
C LYS A 91 -8.50 -25.45 -2.45
N LYS A 92 -8.20 -26.20 -3.51
CA LYS A 92 -8.40 -25.76 -4.88
C LYS A 92 -9.88 -25.35 -5.08
N PRO A 93 -10.18 -24.18 -5.63
CA PRO A 93 -11.55 -23.79 -5.96
C PRO A 93 -12.22 -24.81 -6.89
N GLU A 94 -13.45 -25.20 -6.58
CA GLU A 94 -14.24 -26.15 -7.38
C GLU A 94 -14.85 -25.51 -8.65
N THR A 95 -14.89 -24.18 -8.70
CA THR A 95 -15.45 -23.38 -9.80
C THR A 95 -14.44 -22.34 -10.29
N ASP A 96 -14.50 -21.99 -11.57
CA ASP A 96 -13.65 -20.93 -12.15
C ASP A 96 -13.99 -19.52 -11.62
N THR A 97 -15.22 -19.32 -11.14
CA THR A 97 -15.72 -18.05 -10.60
C THR A 97 -15.41 -17.95 -9.11
N ILE A 98 -14.44 -17.11 -8.75
CA ILE A 98 -14.03 -16.89 -7.36
C ILE A 98 -14.59 -15.55 -6.88
N ASN A 99 -15.50 -15.61 -5.91
CA ASN A 99 -16.15 -14.45 -5.28
C ASN A 99 -15.54 -14.16 -3.90
N ASN A 100 -15.94 -13.03 -3.30
CA ASN A 100 -15.57 -12.62 -1.94
C ASN A 100 -16.66 -12.99 -0.90
N ASP A 101 -17.54 -13.95 -1.19
CA ASP A 101 -18.56 -14.39 -0.24
C ASP A 101 -17.97 -15.25 0.89
N VAL A 102 -16.90 -16.00 0.61
CA VAL A 102 -16.20 -16.90 1.54
C VAL A 102 -15.31 -16.09 2.49
N GLU A 103 -15.44 -16.35 3.79
CA GLU A 103 -14.59 -15.76 4.83
C GLU A 103 -13.12 -16.19 4.68
N ALA A 104 -12.18 -15.32 5.03
CA ALA A 104 -10.77 -15.68 5.04
C ALA A 104 -10.48 -16.70 6.15
N PRO A 105 -9.69 -17.75 5.87
CA PRO A 105 -9.23 -18.68 6.90
C PRO A 105 -8.24 -18.00 7.86
N SER A 106 -8.16 -18.51 9.10
CA SER A 106 -7.18 -17.99 10.06
C SER A 106 -5.74 -18.22 9.60
N SER A 107 -5.48 -19.29 8.84
CA SER A 107 -4.17 -19.60 8.25
C SER A 107 -3.61 -18.45 7.39
N LEU A 108 -4.45 -17.83 6.55
CA LEU A 108 -4.08 -16.68 5.71
C LEU A 108 -3.75 -15.46 6.57
N MET A 109 -4.56 -15.22 7.61
CA MET A 109 -4.40 -14.10 8.54
C MET A 109 -3.13 -14.26 9.40
N GLU A 110 -2.86 -15.48 9.88
CA GLU A 110 -1.67 -15.88 10.63
C GLU A 110 -0.40 -15.76 9.76
N GLU A 111 -0.42 -16.23 8.51
CA GLU A 111 0.68 -16.03 7.56
C GLU A 111 0.90 -14.55 7.26
N CYS A 112 -0.16 -13.74 7.18
CA CYS A 112 -0.02 -12.29 7.03
C CYS A 112 0.67 -11.64 8.23
N ASP A 113 0.22 -11.88 9.47
CA ASP A 113 0.84 -11.35 10.69
C ASP A 113 2.33 -11.80 10.80
N SER A 114 2.63 -13.05 10.42
CA SER A 114 3.99 -13.62 10.35
C SER A 114 4.88 -12.93 9.30
N ARG A 115 4.42 -12.83 8.05
CA ARG A 115 5.20 -12.30 6.93
C ARG A 115 5.36 -10.78 6.99
N LEU A 116 4.39 -10.04 7.54
CA LEU A 116 4.53 -8.60 7.85
C LEU A 116 5.67 -8.30 8.85
N SER A 117 6.02 -9.29 9.67
CA SER A 117 7.10 -9.26 10.64
C SER A 117 8.44 -9.76 10.09
N SER A 118 8.49 -10.17 8.82
CA SER A 118 9.73 -10.58 8.15
C SER A 118 10.51 -9.38 7.60
N GLU A 119 11.83 -9.51 7.55
CA GLU A 119 12.73 -8.51 6.98
C GLU A 119 13.16 -8.86 5.55
N VAL A 120 13.21 -7.86 4.67
CA VAL A 120 13.65 -8.00 3.26
C VAL A 120 14.63 -6.88 2.89
N SER A 121 15.44 -7.09 1.84
CA SER A 121 16.37 -6.07 1.34
C SER A 121 15.70 -4.91 0.60
N GLY A 122 14.41 -5.02 0.26
CA GLY A 122 13.62 -3.92 -0.28
C GLY A 122 12.31 -4.34 -0.93
N ILE A 123 11.63 -3.38 -1.54
CA ILE A 123 10.31 -3.54 -2.18
C ILE A 123 10.30 -4.47 -3.40
N GLU A 124 11.47 -4.79 -3.94
CA GLU A 124 11.60 -5.69 -5.08
C GLU A 124 11.52 -7.18 -4.69
N SER A 125 11.59 -7.51 -3.40
CA SER A 125 11.44 -8.87 -2.91
C SER A 125 10.06 -9.47 -3.25
N ASP A 126 10.03 -10.72 -3.71
CA ASP A 126 8.78 -11.44 -3.95
C ASP A 126 7.90 -11.49 -2.70
N LEU A 127 8.50 -11.75 -1.52
CA LEU A 127 7.78 -11.76 -0.25
C LEU A 127 7.14 -10.39 0.06
N TYR A 128 7.82 -9.28 -0.26
CA TYR A 128 7.23 -7.95 -0.13
C TYR A 128 6.01 -7.78 -1.05
N LYS A 129 6.14 -8.16 -2.32
CA LYS A 129 5.07 -8.05 -3.34
C LYS A 129 3.87 -8.93 -2.98
N GLU A 130 4.09 -10.11 -2.43
CA GLU A 130 3.05 -11.01 -1.90
C GLU A 130 2.30 -10.40 -0.71
N VAL A 131 3.03 -9.94 0.31
CA VAL A 131 2.43 -9.36 1.51
C VAL A 131 1.69 -8.06 1.19
N LEU A 132 2.26 -7.22 0.33
CA LEU A 132 1.59 -6.02 -0.19
C LEU A 132 0.27 -6.40 -0.89
N ARG A 133 0.23 -7.51 -1.64
CA ARG A 133 -0.96 -7.94 -2.39
C ARG A 133 -2.05 -8.59 -1.55
N TYR A 134 -1.69 -9.41 -0.55
CA TYR A 134 -2.65 -10.23 0.20
C TYR A 134 -2.88 -9.76 1.64
N CYS A 135 -1.98 -8.97 2.25
CA CYS A 135 -2.12 -8.52 3.64
C CYS A 135 -2.48 -7.03 3.76
N THR A 136 -2.73 -6.34 2.64
CA THR A 136 -3.11 -4.93 2.62
C THR A 136 -4.42 -4.69 1.89
N ARG A 137 -5.04 -3.57 2.25
CA ARG A 137 -6.19 -2.96 1.58
C ARG A 137 -5.79 -1.58 1.07
N ASP A 138 -6.65 -0.99 0.25
CA ASP A 138 -6.54 0.43 -0.09
C ASP A 138 -6.66 1.30 1.18
N THR A 139 -5.85 2.36 1.21
CA THR A 139 -5.98 3.44 2.20
C THR A 139 -7.24 4.23 1.91
N LEU A 140 -7.95 4.61 2.96
CA LEU A 140 -9.16 5.41 2.89
C LEU A 140 -8.93 6.80 3.45
N VAL A 141 -9.75 7.76 3.05
CA VAL A 141 -9.85 9.07 3.72
C VAL A 141 -10.04 8.91 5.23
N SER A 142 -10.80 7.90 5.69
CA SER A 142 -10.93 7.61 7.13
C SER A 142 -9.61 7.33 7.85
N ASP A 143 -8.67 6.65 7.19
CA ASP A 143 -7.36 6.36 7.77
C ASP A 143 -6.56 7.66 7.89
N LEU A 144 -6.46 8.42 6.79
CA LEU A 144 -5.73 9.68 6.75
C LEU A 144 -6.28 10.70 7.75
N VAL A 145 -7.61 10.73 7.94
CA VAL A 145 -8.27 11.56 8.97
C VAL A 145 -7.91 11.09 10.38
N SER A 146 -7.91 9.78 10.65
CA SER A 146 -7.48 9.25 11.96
C SER A 146 -6.01 9.55 12.29
N GLU A 147 -5.16 9.64 11.26
CA GLU A 147 -3.76 10.04 11.34
C GLU A 147 -3.55 11.57 11.46
N THR A 148 -4.60 12.38 11.37
CA THR A 148 -4.50 13.86 11.35
C THR A 148 -4.66 14.45 12.75
N THR A 149 -3.55 14.91 13.33
CA THR A 149 -3.56 15.59 14.64
C THR A 149 -4.47 16.82 14.65
N GLY A 150 -5.28 16.95 15.70
CA GLY A 150 -6.13 18.13 15.92
C GLY A 150 -7.39 18.19 15.05
N LYS A 151 -7.79 17.07 14.44
CA LYS A 151 -9.01 16.96 13.63
C LYS A 151 -9.85 15.77 14.09
N THR A 152 -11.12 16.03 14.44
CA THR A 152 -12.09 14.98 14.80
C THR A 152 -13.18 14.90 13.76
N SER A 153 -13.44 13.72 13.20
CA SER A 153 -14.59 13.48 12.31
C SER A 153 -15.92 13.81 13.01
N LEU A 154 -16.81 14.49 12.29
CA LEU A 154 -18.20 14.73 12.72
C LEU A 154 -19.17 13.63 12.27
N VAL A 155 -18.74 12.72 11.39
CA VAL A 155 -19.56 11.60 10.92
C VAL A 155 -19.95 10.71 12.10
N ASP A 156 -21.24 10.36 12.16
CA ASP A 156 -21.87 9.60 13.24
C ASP A 156 -21.77 10.25 14.64
N VAL A 157 -21.47 11.56 14.71
CA VAL A 157 -21.52 12.39 15.92
C VAL A 157 -22.73 13.32 15.90
N ASP A 158 -23.54 13.29 16.96
CA ASP A 158 -24.60 14.29 17.18
C ASP A 158 -24.03 15.58 17.81
N ASP A 159 -23.44 16.41 16.95
CA ASP A 159 -22.95 17.74 17.30
C ASP A 159 -23.48 18.76 16.28
N SER A 160 -24.75 19.13 16.45
CA SER A 160 -25.44 20.07 15.55
C SER A 160 -24.75 21.44 15.46
N ALA A 161 -24.06 21.89 16.52
CA ALA A 161 -23.32 23.15 16.49
C ALA A 161 -22.10 23.08 15.56
N SER A 162 -21.28 22.03 15.69
CA SER A 162 -20.13 21.81 14.81
C SER A 162 -20.56 21.51 13.38
N TRP A 163 -21.62 20.73 13.18
CA TRP A 163 -22.21 20.47 11.86
C TRP A 163 -22.63 21.76 11.15
N ASN A 164 -23.35 22.66 11.83
CA ASN A 164 -23.78 23.93 11.26
C ASN A 164 -22.58 24.85 10.94
N LYS A 165 -21.52 24.82 11.77
CA LYS A 165 -20.27 25.55 11.51
C LYS A 165 -19.60 25.08 10.21
N VAL A 166 -19.42 23.78 10.01
CA VAL A 166 -18.77 23.25 8.81
C VAL A 166 -19.65 23.35 7.56
N TRP A 167 -20.97 23.27 7.72
CA TRP A 167 -21.93 23.57 6.65
C TRP A 167 -21.80 25.01 6.16
N ASN A 168 -21.67 25.98 7.07
CA ASN A 168 -21.43 27.38 6.69
C ASN A 168 -20.11 27.58 5.93
N LEU A 169 -19.06 26.79 6.24
CA LEU A 169 -17.82 26.80 5.45
C LEU A 169 -18.03 26.21 4.04
N TYR A 170 -18.82 25.13 3.93
CA TYR A 170 -19.19 24.55 2.63
C TYR A 170 -20.00 25.54 1.79
N THR A 171 -21.04 26.15 2.34
CA THR A 171 -21.90 27.09 1.60
C THR A 171 -21.14 28.34 1.18
N THR A 172 -20.25 28.85 2.04
CA THR A 172 -19.37 29.99 1.71
C THR A 172 -18.43 29.66 0.55
N HIS A 173 -17.80 28.48 0.54
CA HIS A 173 -16.93 28.05 -0.56
C HIS A 173 -17.71 27.87 -1.88
N ASN A 174 -18.97 27.46 -1.79
CA ASN A 174 -19.86 27.24 -2.93
C ASN A 174 -20.75 28.45 -3.26
N ASN A 175 -20.42 29.65 -2.77
CA ASN A 175 -21.19 30.86 -3.04
C ASN A 175 -21.26 31.15 -4.56
N GLY A 176 -22.42 31.63 -5.03
CA GLY A 176 -22.70 31.88 -6.44
C GLY A 176 -22.97 30.63 -7.29
N ARG A 177 -22.82 29.41 -6.75
CA ARG A 177 -23.07 28.17 -7.50
C ARG A 177 -24.56 27.81 -7.54
N GLY A 178 -25.04 27.45 -8.72
CA GLY A 178 -26.39 26.91 -8.94
C GLY A 178 -26.45 25.40 -8.71
N LYS A 179 -27.58 24.80 -9.07
CA LYS A 179 -27.81 23.35 -9.07
C LYS A 179 -26.64 22.57 -9.69
N ASP A 180 -26.28 21.46 -9.06
CA ASP A 180 -25.29 20.48 -9.53
C ASP A 180 -23.84 21.02 -9.67
N GLN A 181 -23.59 22.31 -9.36
CA GLN A 181 -22.29 22.99 -9.52
C GLN A 181 -21.45 23.04 -8.24
N ASP A 182 -22.04 22.82 -7.05
CA ASP A 182 -21.31 22.75 -5.79
C ASP A 182 -20.32 21.58 -5.77
N VAL A 183 -19.27 21.66 -4.94
CA VAL A 183 -18.11 20.74 -5.00
C VAL A 183 -18.49 19.25 -4.84
N TRP A 184 -19.62 18.94 -4.19
CA TRP A 184 -20.14 17.56 -4.07
C TRP A 184 -21.46 17.32 -4.82
N SER A 185 -21.92 18.28 -5.65
CA SER A 185 -23.17 18.21 -6.42
C SER A 185 -24.37 17.73 -5.58
N LEU A 186 -24.63 18.38 -4.45
CA LEU A 186 -25.72 17.99 -3.55
C LEU A 186 -27.08 18.13 -4.25
N ASN A 187 -27.87 17.06 -4.25
CA ASN A 187 -29.15 16.99 -4.95
C ASN A 187 -30.22 17.96 -4.43
N ASP A 188 -30.06 18.45 -3.20
CA ASP A 188 -30.89 19.44 -2.51
C ASP A 188 -30.17 20.80 -2.30
N TRP A 189 -29.06 21.04 -3.02
CA TRP A 189 -28.22 22.25 -2.87
C TRP A 189 -29.03 23.55 -2.93
N ASP A 190 -29.88 23.74 -3.94
CA ASP A 190 -30.64 24.98 -4.11
C ASP A 190 -31.68 25.21 -2.99
N GLN A 191 -32.18 24.13 -2.38
CA GLN A 191 -33.14 24.15 -1.28
C GLN A 191 -32.45 24.42 0.07
N GLU A 192 -31.26 23.86 0.28
CA GLU A 192 -30.60 23.85 1.59
C GLU A 192 -29.54 24.96 1.76
N LYS A 193 -28.90 25.45 0.68
CA LYS A 193 -27.75 26.38 0.76
C LYS A 193 -28.00 27.69 1.51
N GLY A 194 -29.26 28.12 1.62
CA GLY A 194 -29.68 29.30 2.38
C GLY A 194 -30.02 29.04 3.85
N LYS A 195 -30.00 27.78 4.31
CA LYS A 195 -30.40 27.41 5.67
C LYS A 195 -29.18 27.30 6.60
N PRO A 196 -29.31 27.68 7.89
CA PRO A 196 -28.21 27.60 8.85
C PRO A 196 -27.94 26.17 9.36
N ALA A 197 -28.91 25.26 9.20
CA ALA A 197 -28.80 23.88 9.65
C ALA A 197 -28.16 23.00 8.57
N ALA A 198 -27.18 22.18 8.94
CA ALA A 198 -26.54 21.24 8.02
C ALA A 198 -27.52 20.14 7.56
N PRO A 199 -27.80 20.01 6.24
CA PRO A 199 -28.77 19.05 5.74
C PRO A 199 -28.26 17.61 5.78
N GLN A 200 -29.18 16.65 5.72
CA GLN A 200 -28.82 15.23 5.79
C GLN A 200 -28.05 14.76 4.54
N SER A 201 -28.28 15.39 3.37
CA SER A 201 -27.51 15.17 2.14
C SER A 201 -26.01 15.43 2.36
N PHE A 202 -25.67 16.59 2.94
CA PHE A 202 -24.30 17.00 3.26
C PHE A 202 -23.64 16.07 4.30
N LYS A 203 -24.35 15.70 5.37
CA LYS A 203 -23.86 14.71 6.36
C LYS A 203 -23.60 13.34 5.70
N THR A 204 -24.46 12.94 4.77
CA THR A 204 -24.32 11.70 3.99
C THR A 204 -23.15 11.78 3.02
N ALA A 205 -22.94 12.93 2.36
CA ALA A 205 -21.78 13.17 1.52
C ALA A 205 -20.47 13.02 2.32
N CYS A 206 -20.37 13.62 3.50
CA CYS A 206 -19.24 13.39 4.42
C CYS A 206 -19.03 11.90 4.72
N LYS A 207 -20.10 11.15 5.06
CA LYS A 207 -20.00 9.70 5.33
C LYS A 207 -19.49 8.91 4.12
N ASN A 208 -19.92 9.27 2.91
CA ASN A 208 -19.43 8.66 1.68
C ASN A 208 -17.97 9.04 1.38
N LYS A 209 -17.54 10.28 1.66
CA LYS A 209 -16.16 10.71 1.44
C LYS A 209 -15.14 10.00 2.33
N LEU A 210 -15.53 9.46 3.49
CA LEU A 210 -14.68 8.58 4.29
C LEU A 210 -14.25 7.29 3.57
N THR A 211 -15.07 6.78 2.64
CA THR A 211 -14.80 5.52 1.92
C THR A 211 -14.04 5.73 0.61
N THR A 212 -13.71 6.99 0.25
CA THR A 212 -12.84 7.28 -0.90
C THR A 212 -11.47 6.66 -0.67
N LYS A 213 -11.04 5.83 -1.63
CA LYS A 213 -9.73 5.18 -1.67
C LYS A 213 -8.65 6.18 -2.09
N THR A 214 -7.74 6.53 -1.19
CA THR A 214 -6.57 7.37 -1.48
C THR A 214 -5.53 7.26 -0.37
N GLY A 215 -4.25 7.21 -0.74
CA GLY A 215 -3.11 7.46 0.16
C GLY A 215 -2.59 8.90 0.10
N ASP A 216 -3.10 9.69 -0.84
CA ASP A 216 -2.60 11.02 -1.15
C ASP A 216 -3.28 12.08 -0.27
N LYS A 217 -2.48 12.74 0.58
CA LYS A 217 -2.92 13.83 1.46
C LYS A 217 -3.18 15.14 0.69
N THR A 218 -2.95 15.18 -0.63
CA THR A 218 -3.39 16.25 -1.53
C THR A 218 -4.69 15.94 -2.28
N HIS A 219 -5.23 14.71 -2.13
CA HIS A 219 -6.45 14.29 -2.82
C HIS A 219 -7.65 15.18 -2.40
N PRO A 220 -8.46 15.71 -3.35
CA PRO A 220 -9.52 16.65 -3.06
C PRO A 220 -10.50 16.18 -1.98
N ASP A 221 -10.90 14.90 -1.99
CA ASP A 221 -11.83 14.37 -0.99
C ASP A 221 -11.28 14.43 0.45
N TYR A 222 -9.97 14.24 0.65
CA TYR A 222 -9.36 14.34 1.97
C TYR A 222 -9.27 15.80 2.43
N ILE A 223 -8.81 16.71 1.56
CA ILE A 223 -8.74 18.16 1.86
C ILE A 223 -10.14 18.71 2.18
N ASN A 224 -11.13 18.36 1.37
CA ASN A 224 -12.52 18.78 1.53
C ASN A 224 -13.12 18.17 2.80
N PHE A 225 -12.84 16.91 3.12
CA PHE A 225 -13.28 16.29 4.38
C PHE A 225 -12.69 16.99 5.60
N LEU A 226 -11.39 17.30 5.61
CA LEU A 226 -10.76 18.07 6.69
C LEU A 226 -11.32 19.51 6.81
N SER A 227 -11.89 20.06 5.74
CA SER A 227 -12.48 21.40 5.73
C SER A 227 -13.94 21.40 6.19
N TRP A 228 -14.71 20.37 5.83
CA TRP A 228 -16.18 20.39 5.88
C TRP A 228 -16.82 19.23 6.68
N CYS A 229 -16.04 18.28 7.17
CA CYS A 229 -16.54 17.11 7.93
C CYS A 229 -15.82 16.89 9.26
N THR A 230 -14.99 17.84 9.71
CA THR A 230 -14.22 17.72 10.95
C THR A 230 -14.35 18.97 11.84
N LYS A 231 -14.20 18.79 13.15
CA LYS A 231 -13.96 19.87 14.11
C LYS A 231 -12.52 19.86 14.62
#